data_AF-A0A2S2PUQ8-F1
#
_entry.id   AF-A0A2S2PUQ8-F1
#
_cell.length_a   1.000
_cell.length_b   1.000
_cell.length_c   1.000
_cell.angle_alpha   90.00
_cell.angle_beta   90.00
_cell.angle_gamma   90.00
#
_symmetry.space_group_name_H-M   'P 1'
#
loop_
_entity.id
_entity.type
_entity.pdbx_description
1 polymer ?
#
loop_
_entity_poly.entity_id
_entity_poly.type
_entity_poly.pdbx_seq_one_letter_code
_entity_poly.pdbx_strand_id
1 'polypeptide(L)'
;MIDKEDCLLNNTEIKIIFGNVLPIYQVHREMLEELKCLATSWQEDSSIGSVFLKYSSELVKAYPPFVNFFEKTREMLLQCDQTKPRFHAFLKVGQTRPECCRQSLQELLIRPVQRLPSISLLLNDILKHSD
;
A
#
# COMPACT_ATOMS: atom_id res chain seq x y z
N MET A 1 -0.53 32.56 -12.51
CA MET A 1 -0.57 31.44 -13.47
C MET A 1 0.57 30.52 -13.06
N ILE A 2 0.29 29.35 -12.49
CA ILE A 2 1.34 28.39 -12.12
C ILE A 2 1.68 27.63 -13.41
N ASP A 3 2.91 27.79 -13.87
CA ASP A 3 3.44 27.16 -15.07
C ASP A 3 3.20 25.65 -15.08
N LYS A 4 2.57 25.18 -16.17
CA LYS A 4 2.29 23.77 -16.45
C LYS A 4 3.56 22.94 -16.77
N GLU A 5 4.73 23.55 -16.74
CA GLU A 5 6.02 22.96 -17.16
C GLU A 5 6.79 22.24 -16.04
N ASP A 6 6.31 22.25 -14.79
CA ASP A 6 7.06 21.68 -13.64
C ASP A 6 6.51 20.35 -13.09
N CYS A 7 5.46 19.80 -13.69
CA CYS A 7 4.87 18.55 -13.22
C CYS A 7 5.65 17.33 -13.73
N LEU A 8 6.20 16.52 -12.80
CA LEU A 8 6.85 15.24 -13.13
C LEU A 8 5.92 14.25 -13.83
N LEU A 9 4.64 14.29 -13.48
CA LEU A 9 3.57 13.47 -14.01
C LEU A 9 2.33 14.34 -14.23
N ASN A 10 1.52 14.01 -15.24
CA ASN A 10 0.22 14.61 -15.42
C ASN A 10 -0.84 13.95 -14.50
N ASN A 11 -2.01 14.59 -14.39
CA ASN A 11 -3.08 14.11 -13.50
C ASN A 11 -3.55 12.68 -13.83
N THR A 12 -3.51 12.28 -15.10
CA THR A 12 -3.93 10.94 -15.53
C THR A 12 -2.94 9.90 -15.05
N GLU A 13 -1.64 10.15 -15.22
CA GLU A 13 -0.57 9.25 -14.77
C GLU A 13 -0.54 9.13 -13.24
N ILE A 14 -0.70 10.25 -12.53
CA ILE A 14 -0.79 10.24 -11.06
C ILE A 14 -1.95 9.37 -10.60
N LYS A 15 -3.13 9.52 -11.22
CA LYS A 15 -4.31 8.71 -10.89
C LYS A 15 -4.09 7.24 -11.21
N ILE A 16 -3.43 6.91 -12.33
CA ILE A 16 -3.15 5.52 -12.69
C ILE A 16 -2.14 4.90 -11.73
N ILE A 17 -1.05 5.60 -11.40
CA ILE A 17 0.04 5.05 -10.57
C ILE A 17 -0.35 4.99 -9.09
N PHE A 18 -1.02 6.02 -8.56
CA PHE A 18 -1.26 6.18 -7.12
C PHE A 18 -2.75 6.17 -6.72
N GLY A 19 -3.69 6.18 -7.67
CA GLY A 19 -5.11 6.31 -7.34
C GLY A 19 -5.66 5.14 -6.53
N ASN A 20 -5.19 3.92 -6.82
CA ASN A 20 -5.70 2.71 -6.18
C ASN A 20 -4.98 2.36 -4.87
N VAL A 21 -3.83 2.97 -4.56
CA VAL A 21 -3.09 2.68 -3.32
C VAL A 21 -3.65 3.45 -2.13
N LEU A 22 -4.24 4.63 -2.37
CA LEU A 22 -4.73 5.50 -1.29
C LEU A 22 -5.83 4.85 -0.43
N PRO A 23 -6.86 4.16 -0.99
CA PRO A 23 -7.85 3.46 -0.18
C PRO A 23 -7.23 2.36 0.69
N ILE A 24 -6.29 1.58 0.15
CA ILE A 24 -5.57 0.54 0.91
C ILE A 24 -4.82 1.19 2.07
N TYR A 25 -4.11 2.29 1.81
CA TYR A 25 -3.35 2.99 2.83
C TYR A 25 -4.24 3.48 3.98
N GLN A 26 -5.40 4.05 3.68
CA GLN A 26 -6.35 4.55 4.68
C GLN A 26 -6.83 3.43 5.60
N VAL A 27 -7.34 2.34 5.03
CA VAL A 27 -7.83 1.17 5.80
C VAL A 27 -6.73 0.59 6.68
N HIS A 28 -5.52 0.39 6.13
CA HIS A 28 -4.40 -0.17 6.91
C HIS A 28 -3.89 0.79 7.99
N ARG A 29 -3.97 2.10 7.78
CA ARG A 29 -3.57 3.09 8.78
C ARG A 29 -4.53 3.05 9.97
N GLU A 30 -5.84 3.04 9.73
CA GLU A 30 -6.84 2.97 10.78
C GLU A 30 -6.76 1.65 11.55
N MET A 31 -6.65 0.54 10.83
CA MET A 31 -6.46 -0.78 11.42
C MET A 31 -5.18 -0.86 12.27
N LEU A 32 -4.08 -0.23 11.84
CA LEU A 32 -2.84 -0.17 12.63
C LEU A 32 -3.02 0.59 13.94
N GLU A 33 -3.71 1.73 13.93
CA GLU A 33 -3.96 2.50 15.15
C GLU A 33 -4.84 1.71 16.13
N GLU A 34 -5.86 0.99 15.64
CA GLU A 34 -6.66 0.11 16.50
C GLU A 34 -5.84 -1.06 17.08
N LEU A 35 -4.97 -1.67 16.27
CA LEU A 35 -4.07 -2.72 16.75
C LEU A 35 -3.09 -2.20 17.81
N LYS A 36 -2.56 -0.99 17.66
CA LYS A 36 -1.68 -0.36 18.68
C LYS A 36 -2.44 -0.08 19.98
N CYS A 37 -3.65 0.43 19.88
CA CYS A 37 -4.51 0.66 21.05
C CYS A 37 -4.79 -0.67 21.77
N LEU A 38 -5.21 -1.69 21.03
CA LEU A 38 -5.44 -3.04 21.57
C LEU A 38 -4.20 -3.62 22.26
N ALA A 39 -3.02 -3.46 21.65
CA ALA A 39 -1.75 -3.91 22.23
C ALA A 39 -1.35 -3.15 23.51
N THR A 40 -1.74 -1.87 23.63
CA THR A 40 -1.41 -1.04 24.79
C THR A 40 -2.35 -1.29 25.97
N SER A 41 -3.63 -1.60 25.70
CA SER A 41 -4.66 -1.87 26.71
C SER A 41 -5.19 -3.29 26.60
N TRP A 42 -4.31 -4.27 26.53
CA TRP A 42 -4.68 -5.68 26.39
C TRP A 42 -5.46 -6.17 27.60
N GLN A 43 -6.60 -6.83 27.36
CA GLN A 43 -7.49 -7.44 28.36
C GLN A 43 -7.76 -8.91 27.99
N GLU A 44 -8.31 -9.71 28.90
CA GLU A 44 -8.62 -11.13 28.64
C GLU A 44 -9.61 -11.33 27.48
N ASP A 45 -10.49 -10.36 27.23
CA ASP A 45 -11.46 -10.35 26.13
C ASP A 45 -10.93 -9.70 24.83
N SER A 46 -9.67 -9.23 24.83
CA SER A 46 -9.04 -8.62 23.66
C SER A 46 -8.79 -9.66 22.57
N SER A 47 -9.24 -9.36 21.34
CA SER A 47 -9.04 -10.23 20.19
C SER A 47 -8.49 -9.45 19.01
N ILE A 48 -7.35 -9.89 18.48
CA ILE A 48 -6.84 -9.38 17.20
C ILE A 48 -7.84 -9.66 16.07
N GLY A 49 -8.53 -10.82 16.14
CA GLY A 49 -9.52 -11.23 15.15
C GLY A 49 -10.69 -10.24 15.02
N SER A 50 -11.14 -9.64 16.12
CA SER A 50 -12.25 -8.67 16.09
C SER A 50 -11.89 -7.41 15.29
N VAL A 51 -10.65 -6.93 15.39
CA VAL A 51 -10.13 -5.81 14.59
C VAL A 51 -10.12 -6.18 13.10
N PHE A 52 -9.58 -7.34 12.74
CA PHE A 52 -9.59 -7.80 11.34
C PHE A 52 -11.00 -7.98 10.78
N LEU A 53 -11.94 -8.52 11.56
CA LEU A 53 -13.34 -8.65 11.17
C LEU A 53 -13.99 -7.30 10.92
N LYS A 54 -13.73 -6.31 11.78
CA LYS A 54 -14.24 -4.94 11.64
C LYS A 54 -13.81 -4.30 10.31
N TYR A 55 -12.54 -4.44 9.92
CA TYR A 55 -12.00 -3.86 8.68
C TYR A 55 -12.14 -4.76 7.45
N SER A 56 -12.64 -5.99 7.60
CA SER A 56 -12.71 -6.98 6.51
C SER A 56 -13.47 -6.47 5.29
N SER A 57 -14.59 -5.79 5.49
CA SER A 57 -15.44 -5.25 4.42
C SER A 57 -14.72 -4.17 3.61
N GLU A 58 -13.95 -3.30 4.28
CA GLU A 58 -13.18 -2.24 3.64
C GLU A 58 -11.97 -2.79 2.89
N LEU A 59 -11.27 -3.79 3.45
CA LEU A 59 -10.19 -4.49 2.77
C LEU A 59 -10.70 -5.17 1.49
N VAL A 60 -11.81 -5.89 1.57
CA VAL A 60 -12.44 -6.54 0.40
C VAL A 60 -12.87 -5.52 -0.65
N LYS A 61 -13.23 -4.28 -0.26
CA LYS A 61 -13.57 -3.21 -1.20
C LYS A 61 -12.35 -2.51 -1.81
N ALA A 62 -11.30 -2.30 -1.03
CA ALA A 62 -10.13 -1.52 -1.44
C ALA A 62 -9.14 -2.30 -2.33
N TYR A 63 -9.03 -3.61 -2.13
CA TYR A 63 -8.03 -4.43 -2.81
C TYR A 63 -8.35 -4.79 -4.27
N PRO A 64 -9.58 -5.15 -4.67
CA PRO A 64 -9.86 -5.54 -6.04
C PRO A 64 -9.51 -4.46 -7.08
N PRO A 65 -9.84 -3.16 -6.88
CA PRO A 65 -9.38 -2.11 -7.78
C PRO A 65 -7.84 -2.07 -7.89
N PHE A 66 -7.13 -2.17 -6.78
CA PHE A 66 -5.66 -2.16 -6.80
C PHE A 66 -5.08 -3.34 -7.58
N VAL A 67 -5.54 -4.56 -7.30
CA VAL A 67 -5.04 -5.78 -7.95
C VAL A 67 -5.38 -5.79 -9.45
N ASN A 68 -6.62 -5.45 -9.81
CA ASN A 68 -7.07 -5.46 -11.21
C ASN A 68 -6.33 -4.43 -12.07
N PHE A 69 -5.98 -3.27 -11.50
CA PHE A 69 -5.24 -2.22 -12.19
C PHE A 69 -3.73 -2.25 -11.94
N PHE A 70 -3.22 -3.25 -11.22
CA PHE A 70 -1.80 -3.32 -10.85
C PHE A 70 -0.91 -3.40 -12.08
N GLU A 71 -1.27 -4.22 -13.06
CA GLU A 71 -0.48 -4.37 -14.28
C GLU A 71 -0.40 -3.06 -15.08
N LYS A 72 -1.54 -2.39 -15.25
CA LYS A 72 -1.61 -1.07 -15.90
C LYS A 72 -0.81 -0.01 -15.13
N THR A 73 -0.85 -0.06 -13.79
CA THR A 73 -0.07 0.81 -12.91
C THR A 73 1.42 0.60 -13.15
N ARG A 74 1.86 -0.66 -13.22
CA ARG A 74 3.25 -1.06 -13.46
C ARG A 74 3.75 -0.61 -14.83
N GLU A 75 2.97 -0.83 -15.88
CA GLU A 75 3.30 -0.40 -17.24
C GLU A 75 3.41 1.13 -17.33
N MET A 76 2.43 1.86 -16.78
CA MET A 76 2.45 3.33 -16.76
C MET A 76 3.66 3.87 -15.99
N LEU A 77 4.00 3.26 -14.86
CA LEU A 77 5.18 3.63 -14.08
C LEU A 77 6.47 3.43 -14.90
N LEU A 78 6.62 2.27 -15.54
CA LEU A 78 7.80 1.95 -16.36
C LEU A 78 7.90 2.90 -17.56
N GLN A 79 6.79 3.15 -18.24
CA GLN A 79 6.74 4.10 -19.35
C GLN A 79 7.16 5.51 -18.89
N CYS A 80 6.61 6.00 -17.77
CA CYS A 80 6.97 7.31 -17.24
C CYS A 80 8.45 7.37 -16.83
N ASP A 81 8.98 6.31 -16.21
CA ASP A 81 10.39 6.21 -15.81
C ASP A 81 11.33 6.29 -17.03
N GLN A 82 11.00 5.59 -18.12
CA GLN A 82 11.83 5.59 -19.33
C GLN A 82 11.69 6.87 -20.17
N THR A 83 10.50 7.45 -20.23
CA THR A 83 10.20 8.59 -21.12
C THR A 83 10.44 9.94 -20.46
N LYS A 84 10.54 10.01 -19.13
CA LYS A 84 10.64 11.29 -18.39
C LYS A 84 11.88 11.31 -17.49
N PRO A 85 12.99 11.89 -17.97
CA PRO A 85 14.25 11.95 -17.21
C PRO A 85 14.12 12.62 -15.84
N ARG A 86 13.28 13.65 -15.70
CA ARG A 86 13.03 14.31 -14.40
C ARG A 86 12.33 13.38 -13.42
N PHE A 87 11.36 12.59 -13.89
CA PHE A 87 10.67 11.61 -13.05
C PHE A 87 11.59 10.43 -12.70
N HIS A 88 12.41 9.98 -13.64
CA HIS A 88 13.47 9.00 -13.36
C HIS A 88 14.40 9.45 -12.25
N ALA A 89 14.94 10.68 -12.34
CA ALA A 89 15.81 11.25 -11.31
C ALA A 89 15.09 11.34 -9.96
N PHE A 90 13.81 11.73 -9.95
CA PHE A 90 12.98 11.73 -8.74
C PHE A 90 12.85 10.34 -8.13
N LEU A 91 12.59 9.30 -8.93
CA LEU A 91 12.52 7.91 -8.45
C LEU A 91 13.87 7.43 -7.88
N LYS A 92 14.99 7.78 -8.52
CA LYS A 92 16.33 7.44 -8.04
C LYS A 92 16.66 8.10 -6.70
N VAL A 93 16.32 9.38 -6.54
CA VAL A 93 16.46 10.08 -5.25
C VAL A 93 15.53 9.46 -4.19
N GLY A 94 14.33 9.04 -4.57
CA GLY A 94 13.44 8.30 -3.67
C GLY A 94 14.06 6.98 -3.20
N GLN A 95 14.68 6.23 -4.11
CA GLN A 95 15.28 4.93 -3.82
C GLN A 95 16.48 5.00 -2.84
N THR A 96 17.20 6.12 -2.80
CA THR A 96 18.33 6.30 -1.85
C THR A 96 17.87 6.56 -0.42
N ARG A 97 16.60 6.87 -0.21
CA ARG A 97 16.02 7.06 1.11
C ARG A 97 16.08 5.77 1.92
N PRO A 98 16.49 5.83 3.22
CA PRO A 98 16.60 4.64 4.05
C PRO A 98 15.27 3.90 4.19
N GLU A 99 14.14 4.61 4.19
CA GLU A 99 12.80 4.04 4.32
C GLU A 99 12.40 3.18 3.11
N CYS A 100 13.01 3.41 1.95
CA CYS A 100 12.76 2.63 0.74
C CYS A 100 13.58 1.34 0.68
N CYS A 101 14.51 1.11 1.62
CA CYS A 101 15.37 -0.08 1.67
C CYS A 101 16.06 -0.40 0.32
N ARG A 102 16.44 0.63 -0.45
CA ARG A 102 16.99 0.52 -1.82
C ARG A 102 16.07 -0.18 -2.84
N GLN A 103 14.80 -0.34 -2.54
CA GLN A 103 13.81 -0.90 -3.46
C GLN A 103 13.27 0.19 -4.39
N SER A 104 13.08 -0.18 -5.64
CA SER A 104 12.36 0.63 -6.62
C SER A 104 10.90 0.82 -6.23
N LEU A 105 10.26 1.89 -6.73
CA LEU A 105 8.84 2.12 -6.48
C LEU A 105 7.98 0.94 -6.96
N GLN A 106 8.37 0.27 -8.04
CA GLN A 106 7.70 -0.94 -8.54
C GLN A 106 7.75 -2.09 -7.52
N GLU A 107 8.91 -2.34 -6.91
CA GLU A 107 9.08 -3.35 -5.85
C GLU A 107 8.37 -2.97 -4.54
N LEU A 108 8.11 -1.69 -4.31
CA LEU A 108 7.28 -1.26 -3.18
C LEU A 108 5.79 -1.43 -3.47
N LEU A 109 5.35 -1.16 -4.72
CA LEU A 109 3.95 -1.27 -5.12
C LEU A 109 3.43 -2.72 -5.19
N ILE A 110 4.29 -3.74 -5.28
CA ILE A 110 3.84 -5.15 -5.19
C ILE A 110 3.47 -5.55 -3.75
N ARG A 111 3.96 -4.82 -2.73
CA ARG A 111 3.79 -5.18 -1.32
C ARG A 111 2.33 -5.34 -0.89
N PRO A 112 1.36 -4.48 -1.28
CA PRO A 112 -0.04 -4.71 -0.96
C PRO A 112 -0.54 -6.07 -1.47
N VAL A 113 -0.20 -6.46 -2.70
CA VAL A 113 -0.60 -7.77 -3.26
C VAL A 113 -0.04 -8.92 -2.41
N GLN A 114 1.22 -8.82 -1.98
CA GLN A 114 1.88 -9.80 -1.11
C GLN A 114 1.39 -9.75 0.35
N ARG A 115 0.79 -8.64 0.78
CA ARG A 115 0.34 -8.43 2.16
C ARG A 115 -0.85 -9.32 2.50
N LEU A 116 -1.78 -9.53 1.58
CA LEU A 116 -2.96 -10.39 1.79
C LEU A 116 -2.59 -11.84 2.14
N PRO A 117 -1.78 -12.57 1.35
CA PRO A 117 -1.40 -13.93 1.71
C PRO A 117 -0.59 -13.97 3.00
N SER A 118 0.28 -12.98 3.24
CA SER A 118 1.05 -12.89 4.49
C SER A 118 0.15 -12.73 5.72
N ILE A 119 -0.88 -11.89 5.65
CA ILE A 119 -1.88 -11.73 6.71
C ILE A 119 -2.64 -13.04 6.93
N SER A 120 -3.06 -13.72 5.85
CA SER A 120 -3.75 -15.01 5.96
C SER A 120 -2.90 -16.05 6.70
N LEU A 121 -1.61 -16.17 6.35
CA LEU A 121 -0.69 -17.07 7.05
C LEU A 121 -0.55 -16.70 8.53
N LEU A 122 -0.34 -15.41 8.83
CA LEU A 122 -0.20 -14.93 10.21
C LEU A 122 -1.45 -15.21 11.04
N LEU A 123 -2.65 -14.95 10.50
CA LEU A 123 -3.91 -15.22 11.19
C LEU A 123 -4.13 -16.70 11.42
N ASN A 124 -3.80 -17.56 10.45
CA ASN A 124 -3.86 -19.00 10.62
C ASN A 124 -2.90 -19.50 11.71
N ASP A 125 -1.70 -18.94 11.79
CA ASP A 125 -0.73 -19.32 12.83
C ASP A 125 -1.16 -18.81 14.21
N ILE A 126 -1.76 -17.62 14.31
CA ILE A 126 -2.38 -17.14 15.55
C ILE A 126 -3.51 -18.07 15.98
N LEU A 127 -4.38 -18.49 15.05
CA LEU A 127 -5.48 -19.41 15.34
C LEU A 127 -5.00 -20.76 15.87
N LYS A 128 -3.86 -21.29 15.37
CA LYS A 128 -3.26 -22.53 15.88
C LYS A 128 -2.75 -22.43 17.32
N HIS A 129 -2.48 -21.21 17.80
CA HIS A 129 -1.91 -20.94 19.13
C HIS A 129 -2.89 -20.16 20.03
N SER A 130 -4.17 -20.13 19.66
CA SER A 130 -5.27 -19.59 20.46
C SER A 130 -6.18 -20.77 20.82
N ASP A 131 -6.55 -20.88 22.11
CA ASP A 131 -7.50 -21.89 22.60
C ASP A 131 -8.92 -21.69 22.06
#